data_AF-A0A7W4E453-F1
#
_entry.id   AF-A0A7W4E453-F1
#
_cell.length_a   1.000
_cell.length_b   1.000
_cell.length_c   1.000
_cell.angle_alpha   90.00
_cell.angle_beta   90.00
_cell.angle_gamma   90.00
#
_symmetry.space_group_name_H-M   'P 1'
#
loop_
_entity.id
_entity.type
_entity.pdbx_description
1 polymer ?
#
loop_
_entity_poly.entity_id
_entity_poly.type
_entity_poly.pdbx_seq_one_letter_code
_entity_poly.pdbx_strand_id
1 'polypeptide(L)'
;FEGIMIFVAQVLVFVRQIKKKERKVGLLATNFLLFYSVVRFVFEYVRADSQMEIIGGMSKSQWFFVVFVMIAIFIRGKLGKKEKL
;
A
#
# COMPACT_ATOMS: atom_id res chain seq x y z
N PHE A 1 -13.35 -10.60 5.72
CA PHE A 1 -13.88 -9.39 6.40
C PHE A 1 -12.79 -8.37 6.72
N GLU A 2 -11.65 -8.77 7.27
CA GLU A 2 -10.55 -7.84 7.65
C GLU A 2 -9.93 -7.08 6.47
N GLY A 3 -9.71 -7.73 5.32
CA GLY A 3 -9.16 -7.08 4.13
C GLY A 3 -10.06 -5.97 3.54
N ILE A 4 -11.38 -6.14 3.63
CA ILE A 4 -12.35 -5.13 3.18
C ILE A 4 -12.32 -3.92 4.13
N MET A 5 -12.25 -4.15 5.44
CA MET A 5 -12.12 -3.08 6.45
C MET A 5 -10.84 -2.26 6.26
N ILE A 6 -9.70 -2.92 6.02
CA ILE A 6 -8.41 -2.26 5.74
C ILE A 6 -8.48 -1.46 4.43
N PHE A 7 -9.11 -2.03 3.40
CA PHE A 7 -9.32 -1.35 2.12
C PHE A 7 -10.16 -0.06 2.29
N VAL A 8 -11.29 -0.15 2.98
CA VAL A 8 -12.18 1.00 3.25
C VAL A 8 -11.45 2.08 4.05
N ALA A 9 -10.73 1.71 5.12
CA ALA A 9 -9.96 2.66 5.93
C ALA A 9 -8.89 3.38 5.09
N GLN A 10 -8.23 2.68 4.18
CA GLN A 10 -7.22 3.27 3.29
C GLN A 10 -7.82 4.19 2.21
N VAL A 11 -8.94 3.80 1.58
CA VAL A 11 -9.67 4.65 0.62
C VAL A 11 -10.07 5.97 1.26
N LEU A 12 -10.57 5.95 2.49
CA LEU A 12 -10.94 7.16 3.24
C LEU A 12 -9.73 8.08 3.48
N VAL A 13 -8.56 7.52 3.80
CA VAL A 13 -7.31 8.28 3.96
C VAL A 13 -6.88 8.90 2.63
N PHE A 14 -6.93 8.15 1.53
CA PHE A 14 -6.58 8.62 0.19
C PHE A 14 -7.47 9.78 -0.27
N VAL A 15 -8.80 9.63 -0.16
CA VAL A 15 -9.77 10.69 -0.52
C VAL A 15 -9.56 11.95 0.33
N ARG A 16 -9.30 11.81 1.64
CA ARG A 16 -8.99 12.96 2.50
C ARG A 16 -7.72 13.70 2.07
N GLN A 17 -6.73 13.00 1.53
CA GLN A 17 -5.48 13.62 1.10
C GLN A 17 -5.58 14.35 -0.23
N ILE A 18 -6.31 13.81 -1.21
CA ILE A 18 -6.54 14.48 -2.50
C ILE A 18 -7.26 15.82 -2.32
N LYS A 19 -8.16 15.92 -1.34
CA LYS A 19 -8.94 17.13 -1.06
C LYS A 19 -8.12 18.25 -0.38
N LYS A 20 -6.86 18.03 0.00
CA LYS A 20 -6.03 19.07 0.63
C LYS A 20 -5.49 20.05 -0.41
N LYS A 21 -5.56 21.35 -0.09
CA LYS A 21 -5.17 22.49 -0.95
C LYS A 21 -3.67 22.52 -1.24
N GLU A 22 -2.84 22.15 -0.25
CA GLU A 22 -1.40 21.94 -0.42
C GLU A 22 -1.11 20.46 -0.67
N ARG A 23 -0.78 20.14 -1.91
CA ARG A 23 -0.47 18.77 -2.33
C ARG A 23 0.99 18.48 -2.02
N LYS A 24 1.25 17.78 -0.93
CA LYS A 24 2.56 17.20 -0.66
C LYS A 24 2.75 15.97 -1.54
N VAL A 25 3.26 16.18 -2.75
CA VAL A 25 3.38 15.17 -3.81
C VAL A 25 4.06 13.90 -3.31
N GLY A 26 5.13 14.03 -2.52
CA GLY A 26 5.80 12.87 -1.92
C GLY A 26 4.91 12.07 -0.96
N LEU A 27 4.08 12.74 -0.18
CA LEU A 27 3.14 12.09 0.73
C LEU A 27 2.03 11.36 -0.04
N LEU A 28 1.49 12.01 -1.08
CA LEU A 28 0.48 11.44 -1.97
C LEU A 28 1.01 10.20 -2.71
N ALA A 29 2.20 10.29 -3.31
CA ALA A 29 2.84 9.19 -4.02
C ALA A 29 3.13 8.01 -3.08
N THR A 30 3.59 8.29 -1.86
CA THR A 30 3.87 7.25 -0.86
C THR A 30 2.59 6.56 -0.40
N ASN A 31 1.50 7.30 -0.19
CA ASN A 31 0.23 6.70 0.20
C ASN A 31 -0.44 5.96 -0.96
N PHE A 32 -0.27 6.42 -2.21
CA PHE A 32 -0.66 5.66 -3.39
C PHE A 32 0.10 4.33 -3.48
N LEU A 33 1.43 4.36 -3.34
CA LEU A 33 2.26 3.15 -3.37
C LEU A 33 1.84 2.15 -2.28
N LEU A 34 1.61 2.64 -1.06
CA LEU A 34 1.14 1.81 0.04
C LEU A 34 -0.23 1.20 -0.27
N PHE A 35 -1.18 2.02 -0.74
CA PHE A 35 -2.53 1.59 -1.06
C PHE A 35 -2.54 0.56 -2.18
N TYR A 36 -1.92 0.88 -3.30
CA TYR A 36 -1.84 0.01 -4.47
C TYR A 36 -1.23 -1.34 -4.10
N SER A 37 -0.14 -1.34 -3.31
CA SER A 37 0.53 -2.58 -2.91
C SER A 37 -0.33 -3.46 -2.02
N VAL A 38 -1.03 -2.89 -1.04
CA VAL A 38 -1.95 -3.65 -0.17
C VAL A 38 -3.12 -4.22 -0.96
N VAL A 39 -3.75 -3.40 -1.81
CA VAL A 39 -4.86 -3.86 -2.67
C VAL A 39 -4.40 -4.98 -3.60
N ARG A 40 -3.24 -4.79 -4.23
CA ARG A 40 -2.72 -5.76 -5.19
C ARG A 40 -2.28 -7.06 -4.52
N PHE A 41 -1.75 -7.00 -3.30
CA PHE A 41 -1.48 -8.18 -2.49
C PHE A 41 -2.76 -8.98 -2.20
N VAL A 42 -3.84 -8.31 -1.77
CA VAL A 42 -5.13 -8.97 -1.49
C VAL A 42 -5.74 -9.54 -2.77
N PHE A 43 -5.73 -8.79 -3.86
CA PHE A 43 -6.25 -9.28 -5.14
C PHE A 43 -5.45 -10.45 -5.67
N GLU A 44 -4.13 -10.46 -5.48
CA GLU A 44 -3.30 -11.61 -5.86
C GLU A 44 -3.62 -12.84 -5.00
N TYR A 45 -3.91 -12.66 -3.71
CA TYR A 45 -4.38 -13.74 -2.86
C TYR A 45 -5.71 -14.34 -3.35
N VAL A 46 -6.66 -13.48 -3.73
CA VAL A 46 -7.99 -13.92 -4.23
C VAL A 46 -7.93 -14.49 -5.64
N ARG A 47 -6.92 -14.10 -6.45
CA ARG A 47 -6.80 -14.52 -7.86
C ARG A 47 -6.66 -16.03 -8.03
N ALA A 48 -6.20 -16.74 -6.99
CA ALA A 48 -6.10 -18.21 -6.94
C ALA A 48 -5.63 -18.82 -8.28
N ASP A 49 -4.55 -18.26 -8.83
CA ASP A 49 -4.06 -18.60 -10.16
C ASP A 49 -3.49 -20.03 -10.16
N SER A 50 -3.83 -20.85 -11.16
CA SER A 50 -3.43 -22.26 -11.24
C SER A 50 -1.93 -22.44 -11.51
N GLN A 51 -1.25 -21.39 -12.01
CA GLN A 51 0.20 -21.36 -12.24
C GLN A 51 0.97 -20.61 -11.13
N MET A 52 0.34 -20.40 -9.97
CA MET A 52 0.94 -19.61 -8.90
C MET A 52 2.13 -20.34 -8.25
N GLU A 53 3.33 -19.81 -8.48
CA GLU A 53 4.53 -20.27 -7.77
C GLU A 53 4.57 -19.68 -6.36
N ILE A 54 4.44 -20.57 -5.36
CA ILE A 54 4.45 -20.24 -3.93
C ILE A 54 5.86 -20.41 -3.37
N ILE A 55 6.38 -19.36 -2.73
CA ILE A 55 7.65 -19.38 -2.00
C ILE A 55 7.36 -18.90 -0.57
N GLY A 56 7.68 -19.70 0.44
CA GLY A 56 7.54 -19.30 1.84
C GLY A 56 6.11 -18.93 2.26
N GLY A 57 5.11 -19.61 1.72
CA GLY A 57 3.69 -19.42 2.06
C GLY A 57 2.97 -18.27 1.32
N MET A 58 3.65 -17.57 0.42
CA MET A 58 3.07 -16.52 -0.43
C MET A 58 3.53 -16.69 -1.89
N SER A 59 2.76 -16.16 -2.84
CA SER A 59 3.19 -16.18 -4.25
C SER A 59 4.40 -15.28 -4.48
N LYS A 60 5.20 -15.58 -5.51
CA LYS A 60 6.29 -14.67 -5.95
C LYS A 60 5.79 -13.23 -6.13
N SER A 61 4.61 -13.06 -6.74
CA SER A 61 3.97 -11.76 -6.94
C SER A 61 3.57 -11.08 -5.62
N GLN A 62 3.11 -11.84 -4.63
CA GLN A 62 2.80 -11.31 -3.30
C GLN A 62 4.04 -10.77 -2.59
N TRP A 63 5.19 -11.43 -2.71
CA TRP A 63 6.46 -10.96 -2.16
C TRP A 63 6.87 -9.57 -2.70
N PHE A 64 6.62 -9.30 -3.99
CA PHE A 64 6.86 -7.96 -4.55
C PHE A 64 6.05 -6.88 -3.82
N PHE A 65 4.79 -7.15 -3.50
CA PHE A 65 3.94 -6.18 -2.80
C PHE A 65 4.33 -6.01 -1.33
N VAL A 66 4.83 -7.05 -0.67
CA VAL A 66 5.40 -6.94 0.68
C VAL A 66 6.59 -5.96 0.68
N VAL A 67 7.49 -6.08 -0.30
CA VAL A 67 8.64 -5.17 -0.43
C VAL A 67 8.18 -3.72 -0.65
N PHE A 68 7.18 -3.48 -1.51
CA PHE A 68 6.66 -2.14 -1.74
C PHE A 68 5.96 -1.55 -0.52
N VAL A 69 5.28 -2.36 0.30
CA VAL A 69 4.74 -1.91 1.59
C VAL A 69 5.87 -1.44 2.52
N MET A 70 6.96 -2.21 2.64
CA MET A 70 8.11 -1.86 3.47
C MET A 70 8.78 -0.55 3.00
N ILE A 71 8.96 -0.39 1.69
CA ILE A 71 9.49 0.84 1.08
C ILE A 71 8.58 2.03 1.38
N ALA A 72 7.27 1.87 1.21
CA ALA A 72 6.30 2.94 1.47
C ALA A 72 6.28 3.36 2.94
N ILE A 73 6.36 2.41 3.89
CA ILE A 73 6.47 2.71 5.33
C ILE A 73 7.76 3.48 5.62
N PHE A 74 8.89 3.05 5.07
CA PHE A 74 10.18 3.73 5.25
C PHE A 74 10.15 5.17 4.75
N ILE A 75 9.68 5.39 3.51
CA ILE A 75 9.57 6.73 2.91
C ILE A 75 8.62 7.60 3.73
N ARG A 76 7.47 7.08 4.15
CA ARG A 76 6.49 7.81 4.97
C ARG A 76 7.09 8.22 6.31
N GLY A 77 7.88 7.35 6.95
CA GLY A 77 8.59 7.68 8.19
C GLY A 77 9.60 8.82 8.02
N LYS A 78 10.32 8.87 6.89
CA LYS A 78 11.24 9.97 6.56
C LYS A 78 10.51 11.28 6.26
N LEU A 79 9.43 11.23 5.48
CA LEU A 79 8.61 12.39 5.15
C LEU A 79 7.95 13.00 6.39
N GLY A 80 7.37 12.17 7.27
CA GLY A 80 6.75 12.65 8.50
C GLY A 80 7.72 13.29 9.49
N LYS A 81 9.00 12.90 9.48
CA LYS A 81 10.06 13.60 10.24
C LYS A 81 10.37 14.97 9.65
N LYS A 82 10.41 15.09 8.32
CA LYS A 82 10.70 16.33 7.61
C LYS A 82 9.57 17.36 7.71
N GLU A 83 8.34 16.93 7.94
CA GLU A 83 7.20 17.83 8.18
C GLU A 83 7.09 18.35 9.63
N LYS A 84 7.81 17.73 10.58
CA LYS A 84 7.83 18.14 11.99
C LYS A 84 9.03 19.04 12.36
N LEU A 85 9.99 19.18 11.45
CA LEU A 85 11.10 20.13 11.49
C LEU A 85 10.68 21.41 10.76
#